data_AF-A0A850LRZ4-F1
#
_entry.id   AF-A0A850LRZ4-F1
#
_cell.length_a   1.000
_cell.length_b   1.000
_cell.length_c   1.000
_cell.angle_alpha   90.00
_cell.angle_beta   90.00
_cell.angle_gamma   90.00
#
_symmetry.space_group_name_H-M   'P 1'
#
loop_
_entity.id
_entity.type
_entity.pdbx_description
1 polymer ?
#
loop_
_entity_poly.entity_id
_entity_poly.type
_entity_poly.pdbx_seq_one_letter_code
_entity_poly.pdbx_strand_id
1 'polypeptide(L)'
;MSFRIGLDNILAKSGIRSKPIEFTGKFVYLVLLFIFLMLAINALQIETLDALVSKFFLFVPNLMAGLFLFFVGYLISVFIERTVLIAAVNAEIRFARFLSRSIQLIVVAFFLAIALEQIGIGQNIVVSAFTILFSGIILAFALALGLGGRELGKDWLEKKFGKKETTKEEGRDMWSHI
;
A
#
# COMPACT_ATOMS: atom_id res chain seq x y z
N MET A 1 0.20 -3.06 52.75
CA MET A 1 1.09 -3.76 51.80
C MET A 1 0.88 -3.11 50.44
N SER A 2 1.91 -2.42 49.96
CA SER A 2 1.89 -1.34 48.96
C SER A 2 1.97 -1.85 47.51
N PHE A 3 0.93 -1.63 46.71
CA PHE A 3 0.95 -1.83 45.26
C PHE A 3 0.82 -0.49 44.51
N ARG A 4 1.77 0.43 44.77
CA ARG A 4 1.85 1.73 44.06
C ARG A 4 3.25 2.06 43.51
N ILE A 5 4.22 1.16 43.59
CA ILE A 5 5.63 1.48 43.32
C ILE A 5 6.06 1.12 41.88
N GLY A 6 5.16 0.62 41.05
CA GLY A 6 5.50 0.11 39.72
C GLY A 6 5.37 1.09 38.56
N LEU A 7 4.50 2.10 38.63
CA LEU A 7 4.20 2.95 37.47
C LEU A 7 5.12 4.16 37.34
N ASP A 8 5.67 4.64 38.45
CA ASP A 8 6.45 5.89 38.48
C ASP A 8 7.83 5.73 37.81
N ASN A 9 8.41 4.53 37.86
CA ASN A 9 9.69 4.21 37.22
C ASN A 9 9.57 3.92 35.71
N ILE A 10 8.36 3.65 35.20
CA ILE A 10 8.10 3.44 33.77
C ILE A 10 7.83 4.79 33.09
N LEU A 11 7.24 5.73 33.83
CA LEU A 11 7.07 7.12 33.42
C LEU A 11 8.39 7.92 33.47
N ALA A 12 9.31 7.59 34.38
CA ALA A 12 10.63 8.22 34.45
C ALA A 12 11.63 7.72 33.40
N LYS A 13 11.46 6.49 32.87
CA LYS A 13 12.32 5.92 31.82
C LYS A 13 11.87 6.24 30.39
N SER A 14 10.68 6.82 30.23
CA SER A 14 10.30 7.50 29.02
C SER A 14 10.91 8.90 29.06
N GLY A 15 12.13 9.04 28.55
CA GLY A 15 12.85 10.31 28.37
C GLY A 15 12.16 11.31 27.43
N ILE A 16 10.84 11.23 27.27
CA ILE A 16 9.97 12.24 26.68
C ILE A 16 9.61 13.26 27.76
N ARG A 17 10.61 13.74 28.51
CA ARG A 17 10.64 15.14 28.94
C ARG A 17 11.38 15.99 27.91
N SER A 18 11.20 15.68 26.63
CA SER A 18 11.32 16.71 25.61
C SER A 18 10.21 17.69 25.92
N LYS A 19 10.54 18.76 26.65
CA LYS A 19 9.59 19.85 26.91
C LYS A 19 8.98 20.19 25.56
N PRO A 20 7.64 20.23 25.41
CA PRO A 20 7.01 20.71 24.17
C PRO A 20 7.64 22.04 23.72
N ILE A 21 8.03 22.86 24.71
CA ILE A 21 8.73 24.15 24.54
C ILE A 21 10.12 24.05 23.89
N GLU A 22 10.88 22.97 24.10
CA GLU A 22 12.21 22.80 23.47
C GLU A 22 12.08 22.31 22.03
N PHE A 23 11.05 21.53 21.73
CA PHE A 23 10.74 21.13 20.36
C PHE A 23 10.25 22.33 19.55
N THR A 24 9.36 23.15 20.12
CA THR A 24 8.92 24.41 19.51
C THR A 24 10.07 25.41 19.38
N GLY A 25 10.92 25.56 20.40
CA GLY A 25 12.09 26.44 20.36
C GLY A 25 13.12 26.05 19.30
N LYS A 26 13.42 24.74 19.17
CA LYS A 26 14.28 24.21 18.10
C LYS A 26 13.64 24.39 16.73
N PHE A 27 12.33 24.22 16.61
CA PHE A 27 11.61 24.43 15.36
C PHE A 27 11.65 25.91 14.94
N VAL A 28 11.40 26.84 15.86
CA VAL A 28 11.48 28.28 15.62
C VAL A 28 12.91 28.71 15.28
N TYR A 29 13.92 28.20 15.99
CA TYR A 29 15.33 28.43 15.67
C TYR A 29 15.69 27.93 14.27
N LEU A 30 15.24 26.73 13.90
CA LEU A 30 15.45 26.17 12.57
C LEU A 30 14.79 27.03 11.49
N VAL A 31 13.55 27.48 11.71
CA VAL A 31 12.83 28.38 10.80
C VAL A 31 13.55 29.72 10.66
N LEU A 32 13.99 30.32 11.77
CA LEU A 32 14.74 31.58 11.76
C LEU A 32 16.09 31.46 11.04
N LEU A 33 16.84 30.38 11.32
CA LEU A 33 18.09 30.07 10.62
C LEU A 33 17.86 29.97 9.10
N PHE A 34 16.79 29.29 8.69
CA PHE A 34 16.42 29.17 7.29
C PHE A 34 16.08 30.53 6.67
N ILE A 35 15.25 31.35 7.32
CA ILE A 35 14.90 32.69 6.85
C ILE A 35 16.17 33.56 6.68
N PHE A 36 17.07 33.54 7.66
CA PHE A 36 18.31 34.31 7.61
C PHE A 36 19.23 33.85 6.48
N LEU A 37 19.32 32.54 6.28
CA LEU A 37 20.07 31.95 5.17
C LEU A 37 19.46 32.35 3.82
N MET A 38 18.13 32.41 3.71
CA MET A 38 17.44 32.90 2.52
C MET A 38 17.74 34.35 2.22
N LEU A 39 17.74 35.21 3.24
CA LEU A 39 18.09 36.63 3.08
C LEU A 39 19.55 36.79 2.62
N ALA A 40 20.47 36.01 3.17
CA ALA A 40 21.87 36.02 2.77
C ALA A 40 22.08 35.52 1.32
N ILE A 41 21.32 34.50 0.91
CA ILE A 41 21.33 33.95 -0.44
C ILE A 41 20.69 34.93 -1.45
N ASN A 42 19.55 35.53 -1.11
CA ASN A 42 18.88 36.55 -1.93
C ASN A 42 19.76 37.80 -2.11
N ALA A 43 20.47 38.20 -1.06
CA ALA A 43 21.43 39.30 -1.13
C ALA A 43 22.57 39.03 -2.13
N LEU A 44 22.84 37.76 -2.46
CA LEU A 44 23.84 37.35 -3.43
C LEU A 44 23.31 37.40 -4.89
N GLN A 45 22.01 37.65 -5.12
CA GLN A 45 21.33 37.79 -6.42
C GLN A 45 21.58 36.63 -7.41
N ILE A 46 21.79 35.41 -6.90
CA ILE A 46 21.95 34.22 -7.75
C ILE A 46 20.57 33.57 -7.92
N GLU A 47 19.89 33.85 -9.04
CA GLU A 47 18.55 33.31 -9.36
C GLU A 47 18.44 31.77 -9.22
N THR A 48 19.54 31.05 -9.44
CA THR A 48 19.61 29.59 -9.32
C THR A 48 19.41 29.10 -7.88
N LEU A 49 19.74 29.91 -6.89
CA LEU A 49 19.60 29.55 -5.48
C LEU A 49 18.15 29.71 -5.01
N ASP A 50 17.40 30.71 -5.47
CA ASP A 50 15.99 30.93 -5.07
C ASP A 50 15.06 29.77 -5.45
N ALA A 51 15.33 29.11 -6.58
CA ALA A 51 14.57 27.92 -7.00
C ALA A 51 14.83 26.69 -6.10
N LEU A 52 16.08 26.51 -5.65
CA LEU A 52 16.48 25.42 -4.76
C LEU A 52 15.88 25.62 -3.35
N VAL A 53 15.93 26.85 -2.89
CA VAL A 53 15.34 27.35 -1.65
C VAL A 53 13.83 27.11 -1.60
N SER A 54 13.12 27.48 -2.67
CA SER A 54 11.66 27.33 -2.75
C SER A 54 11.25 25.85 -2.74
N LYS A 55 11.98 24.99 -3.46
CA LYS A 55 11.76 23.54 -3.42
C LYS A 55 12.01 22.96 -2.03
N PHE A 56 12.99 23.47 -1.29
CA PHE A 56 13.27 23.03 0.07
C PHE A 56 12.13 23.38 1.04
N PHE A 57 11.56 24.57 0.91
CA PHE A 57 10.38 24.96 1.72
C PHE A 57 9.15 24.11 1.40
N LEU A 58 8.95 23.73 0.14
CA LEU A 58 7.85 22.84 -0.26
C LEU A 58 8.10 21.37 0.11
N PHE A 59 9.35 20.96 0.33
CA PHE A 59 9.69 19.60 0.75
C PHE A 59 9.14 19.25 2.14
N VAL A 60 9.16 20.18 3.10
CA VAL A 60 8.66 19.95 4.47
C VAL A 60 7.16 19.61 4.50
N PRO A 61 6.24 20.42 3.93
CA PRO A 61 4.81 20.08 3.90
C PRO A 61 4.53 18.81 3.07
N ASN A 62 5.27 18.60 1.98
CA ASN A 62 5.16 17.38 1.16
C ASN A 62 5.61 16.12 1.91
N LEU A 63 6.67 16.21 2.71
CA LEU A 63 7.13 15.13 3.58
C LEU A 63 6.09 14.78 4.63
N MET A 64 5.48 15.80 5.25
CA MET A 64 4.38 15.59 6.20
C MET A 64 3.17 14.95 5.53
N ALA A 65 2.78 15.41 4.34
CA ALA A 65 1.69 14.82 3.57
C ALA A 65 1.98 13.36 3.18
N GLY A 66 3.20 13.05 2.73
CA GLY A 66 3.62 11.69 2.38
C GLY A 66 3.61 10.75 3.59
N LEU A 67 4.14 11.20 4.74
CA LEU A 67 4.08 10.44 5.98
C LEU A 67 2.65 10.21 6.46
N PHE A 68 1.79 11.23 6.35
CA PHE A 68 0.38 11.11 6.68
C PHE A 68 -0.33 10.10 5.77
N LEU A 69 -0.11 10.17 4.45
CA LEU A 69 -0.65 9.22 3.48
C LEU A 69 -0.17 7.80 3.74
N PHE A 70 1.12 7.60 4.04
CA PHE A 70 1.65 6.28 4.40
C PHE A 70 1.01 5.75 5.67
N PHE A 71 0.87 6.59 6.70
CA PHE A 71 0.25 6.21 7.96
C PHE A 71 -1.22 5.80 7.79
N VAL A 72 -2.01 6.63 7.09
CA VAL A 72 -3.40 6.31 6.76
C VAL A 72 -3.48 5.03 5.93
N GLY A 73 -2.61 4.91 4.93
CA GLY A 73 -2.48 3.72 4.09
C GLY A 73 -2.17 2.44 4.86
N TYR A 74 -1.26 2.53 5.83
CA TYR A 74 -0.93 1.43 6.71
C TYR A 74 -2.15 0.99 7.53
N LEU A 75 -2.91 1.93 8.10
CA LEU A 75 -4.14 1.61 8.83
C LEU A 75 -5.17 0.91 7.93
N ILE A 76 -5.36 1.43 6.71
CA ILE A 76 -6.23 0.83 5.70
C ILE A 76 -5.75 -0.60 5.35
N SER A 77 -4.44 -0.80 5.20
CA SER A 77 -3.89 -2.12 4.86
C SER A 77 -4.19 -3.17 5.93
N VAL A 78 -4.13 -2.81 7.21
CA VAL A 78 -4.46 -3.71 8.33
C VAL A 78 -5.95 -4.04 8.34
N PHE A 79 -6.80 -3.07 8.00
CA PHE A 79 -8.23 -3.30 7.90
C PHE A 79 -8.57 -4.28 6.76
N ILE A 80 -7.95 -4.08 5.59
CA ILE A 80 -8.11 -4.95 4.42
C ILE A 80 -7.58 -6.36 4.73
N GLU A 81 -6.40 -6.48 5.32
CA GLU A 81 -5.81 -7.76 5.76
C GLU A 81 -6.82 -8.58 6.58
N ARG A 82 -7.40 -7.96 7.61
CA ARG A 82 -8.35 -8.62 8.52
C ARG A 82 -9.62 -9.05 7.79
N THR A 83 -10.15 -8.17 6.94
CA THR A 83 -11.36 -8.46 6.15
C THR A 83 -11.14 -9.67 5.24
N VAL A 84 -10.00 -9.68 4.53
CA VAL A 84 -9.61 -10.79 3.66
C VAL A 84 -9.37 -12.06 4.46
N LEU A 85 -8.72 -11.97 5.61
CA LEU A 85 -8.45 -13.14 6.46
C LEU A 85 -9.75 -13.80 6.90
N ILE A 86 -10.73 -13.01 7.37
CA ILE A 86 -12.04 -13.52 7.79
C ILE A 86 -12.75 -14.18 6.60
N ALA A 87 -12.77 -13.52 5.44
CA ALA A 87 -13.38 -14.07 4.23
C ALA A 87 -12.72 -15.38 3.78
N ALA A 88 -11.39 -15.44 3.81
CA ALA A 88 -10.62 -16.60 3.38
C ALA A 88 -10.75 -17.78 4.35
N VAL A 89 -10.81 -17.52 5.67
CA VAL A 89 -11.07 -18.56 6.67
C VAL A 89 -12.51 -19.08 6.53
N ASN A 90 -13.49 -18.21 6.31
CA ASN A 90 -14.88 -18.60 6.07
C ASN A 90 -15.06 -19.42 4.78
N ALA A 91 -14.18 -19.24 3.81
CA ALA A 91 -14.13 -20.04 2.57
C ALA A 91 -13.24 -21.30 2.69
N GLU A 92 -12.81 -21.68 3.91
CA GLU A 92 -11.98 -22.86 4.19
C GLU A 92 -10.66 -22.90 3.41
N ILE A 93 -10.10 -21.73 3.07
CA ILE A 93 -8.84 -21.64 2.33
C ILE A 93 -7.67 -21.98 3.27
N ARG A 94 -7.00 -23.11 2.99
CA ARG A 94 -5.85 -23.63 3.78
C ARG A 94 -4.72 -22.61 3.99
N PHE A 95 -4.53 -21.68 3.06
CA PHE A 95 -3.48 -20.65 3.08
C PHE A 95 -4.02 -19.24 3.35
N ALA A 96 -5.18 -19.10 4.01
CA ALA A 96 -5.82 -17.81 4.30
C ALA A 96 -4.88 -16.77 4.92
N ARG A 97 -4.03 -17.17 5.88
CA ARG A 97 -3.06 -16.28 6.53
C ARG A 97 -2.03 -15.75 5.53
N PHE A 98 -1.49 -16.60 4.67
CA PHE A 98 -0.54 -16.18 3.65
C PHE A 98 -1.19 -15.24 2.62
N LEU A 99 -2.41 -15.57 2.17
CA LEU A 99 -3.17 -14.75 1.22
C LEU A 99 -3.45 -13.34 1.76
N SER A 100 -3.97 -13.25 2.99
CA SER A 100 -4.25 -11.96 3.65
C SER A 100 -2.98 -11.12 3.82
N ARG A 101 -1.85 -11.75 4.17
CA ARG A 101 -0.57 -11.06 4.34
C ARG A 101 -0.01 -10.55 3.02
N SER A 102 -0.16 -11.30 1.94
CA SER A 102 0.23 -10.86 0.60
C SER A 102 -0.57 -9.63 0.16
N ILE A 103 -1.89 -9.63 0.42
CA ILE A 103 -2.75 -8.48 0.09
C ILE A 103 -2.36 -7.25 0.92
N GLN A 104 -2.09 -7.42 2.22
CA GLN A 104 -1.58 -6.33 3.04
C GLN A 104 -0.28 -5.74 2.49
N LEU A 105 0.67 -6.61 2.13
CA LEU A 105 1.97 -6.19 1.60
C LEU A 105 1.79 -5.40 0.29
N ILE A 106 0.88 -5.84 -0.58
CA ILE A 106 0.54 -5.12 -1.81
C ILE A 106 -0.03 -3.73 -1.51
N VAL A 107 -1.00 -3.63 -0.58
CA VAL A 107 -1.61 -2.34 -0.22
C VAL A 107 -0.59 -1.40 0.42
N VAL A 108 0.27 -1.90 1.33
CA VAL A 108 1.35 -1.11 1.94
C VAL A 108 2.34 -0.62 0.88
N ALA A 109 2.75 -1.48 -0.06
CA ALA A 109 3.65 -1.09 -1.15
C ALA A 109 3.04 0.00 -2.03
N PHE A 110 1.73 -0.06 -2.29
CA PHE A 110 1.01 0.97 -3.05
C PHE A 110 1.00 2.33 -2.33
N PHE A 111 0.63 2.35 -1.06
CA PHE A 111 0.68 3.58 -0.27
C PHE A 111 2.10 4.10 -0.04
N LEU A 112 3.10 3.22 0.03
CA LEU A 112 4.50 3.61 0.07
C LEU A 112 4.90 4.33 -1.23
N ALA A 113 4.48 3.82 -2.39
CA ALA A 113 4.74 4.46 -3.67
C ALA A 113 4.11 5.86 -3.73
N ILE A 114 2.84 6.01 -3.33
CA ILE A 114 2.15 7.31 -3.25
C ILE A 114 2.85 8.25 -2.26
N ALA A 115 3.31 7.75 -1.12
CA ALA A 115 4.03 8.57 -0.14
C ALA A 115 5.36 9.08 -0.70
N LEU A 116 6.13 8.22 -1.37
CA LEU A 116 7.37 8.61 -2.04
C LEU A 116 7.12 9.61 -3.17
N GLU A 117 6.03 9.43 -3.92
CA GLU A 117 5.56 10.37 -4.92
C GLU A 117 5.29 11.75 -4.30
N GLN A 118 4.53 11.79 -3.20
CA GLN A 118 4.16 13.02 -2.51
C GLN A 118 5.38 13.78 -1.98
N ILE A 119 6.41 13.07 -1.52
CA ILE A 119 7.67 13.66 -1.03
C ILE A 119 8.45 14.37 -2.16
N GLY A 120 8.20 14.03 -3.42
CA GLY A 120 8.80 14.69 -4.58
C GLY A 120 10.26 14.28 -4.87
N ILE A 121 10.79 13.28 -4.17
CA ILE A 121 12.11 12.72 -4.47
C ILE A 121 11.96 11.82 -5.71
N GLY A 122 12.39 12.34 -6.86
CA GLY A 122 12.40 11.56 -8.11
C GLY A 122 11.01 11.06 -8.50
N GLN A 123 9.95 11.84 -8.28
CA GLN A 123 8.54 11.48 -8.49
C GLN A 123 8.33 10.64 -9.76
N ASN A 124 8.77 11.17 -10.91
CA ASN A 124 8.60 10.52 -12.21
C ASN A 124 9.39 9.19 -12.31
N ILE A 125 10.57 9.12 -11.69
CA ILE A 125 11.41 7.92 -11.69
C ILE A 125 10.76 6.85 -10.82
N VAL A 126 10.32 7.21 -9.61
CA VAL A 126 9.67 6.30 -8.67
C VAL A 126 8.36 5.75 -9.26
N VAL A 127 7.49 6.63 -9.76
CA VAL A 127 6.20 6.23 -10.36
C VAL A 127 6.41 5.34 -11.59
N SER A 128 7.37 5.68 -12.45
CA SER A 128 7.66 4.87 -13.64
C SER A 128 8.20 3.49 -13.26
N ALA A 129 9.19 3.43 -12.36
CA ALA A 129 9.76 2.17 -11.90
C ALA A 129 8.71 1.29 -11.21
N PHE A 130 7.89 1.87 -10.34
CA PHE A 130 6.79 1.17 -9.69
C PHE A 130 5.78 0.65 -10.70
N THR A 131 5.34 1.47 -11.65
CA THR A 131 4.36 1.09 -12.68
C THR A 131 4.89 -0.05 -13.56
N ILE A 132 6.15 0.01 -13.99
CA ILE A 132 6.78 -1.02 -14.81
C ILE A 132 6.87 -2.35 -14.04
N LEU A 133 7.38 -2.30 -12.80
CA LEU A 133 7.52 -3.49 -11.96
C LEU A 133 6.15 -4.11 -11.63
N PHE A 134 5.21 -3.30 -11.18
CA PHE A 134 3.90 -3.76 -10.74
C PHE A 134 3.07 -4.30 -11.90
N SER A 135 3.10 -3.61 -13.06
CA SER A 135 2.43 -4.10 -14.28
C SER A 135 3.06 -5.40 -14.77
N GLY A 136 4.39 -5.53 -14.72
CA GLY A 136 5.08 -6.77 -15.07
C GLY A 136 4.67 -7.95 -14.18
N ILE A 137 4.58 -7.72 -12.87
CA ILE A 137 4.13 -8.73 -11.91
C ILE A 137 2.67 -9.11 -12.17
N ILE A 138 1.77 -8.14 -12.33
CA ILE A 138 0.34 -8.39 -12.61
C ILE A 138 0.20 -9.17 -13.92
N LEU A 139 0.93 -8.80 -14.97
CA LEU A 139 0.89 -9.49 -16.26
C LEU A 139 1.38 -10.94 -16.13
N ALA A 140 2.47 -11.16 -15.40
CA ALA A 140 2.97 -12.51 -15.13
C ALA A 140 1.95 -13.37 -14.37
N PHE A 141 1.31 -12.82 -13.33
CA PHE A 141 0.23 -13.49 -12.60
C PHE A 141 -0.99 -13.76 -13.48
N ALA A 142 -1.40 -12.80 -14.31
CA ALA A 142 -2.52 -12.95 -15.24
C ALA A 142 -2.28 -14.10 -16.24
N LEU A 143 -1.06 -14.19 -16.79
CA LEU A 143 -0.67 -15.28 -17.68
C LEU A 143 -0.58 -16.61 -16.94
N ALA A 144 0.04 -16.65 -15.75
CA ALA A 144 0.16 -17.87 -14.96
C ALA A 144 -1.21 -18.44 -14.57
N LEU A 145 -2.14 -17.59 -14.13
CA LEU A 145 -3.51 -17.98 -13.78
C LEU A 145 -4.35 -18.29 -15.02
N GLY A 146 -4.20 -17.53 -16.11
CA GLY A 146 -4.94 -17.76 -17.35
C GLY A 146 -4.57 -19.07 -18.04
N LEU A 147 -3.27 -19.38 -18.11
CA LEU A 147 -2.78 -20.64 -18.66
C LEU A 147 -3.03 -21.81 -17.68
N GLY A 148 -2.74 -21.64 -16.39
CA GLY A 148 -2.92 -22.68 -15.38
C GLY A 148 -4.38 -23.00 -15.04
N GLY A 149 -5.30 -22.05 -15.20
CA GLY A 149 -6.73 -22.23 -14.98
C GLY A 149 -7.49 -22.76 -16.21
N ARG A 150 -6.82 -22.94 -17.35
CA ARG A 150 -7.46 -23.35 -18.61
C ARG A 150 -8.19 -24.68 -18.50
N GLU A 151 -7.60 -25.65 -17.81
CA GLU A 151 -8.17 -26.99 -17.62
C GLU A 151 -9.41 -26.94 -16.73
N LEU A 152 -9.32 -26.26 -15.57
CA LEU A 152 -10.45 -26.05 -14.66
C LEU A 152 -11.61 -25.30 -15.32
N GLY A 153 -11.30 -24.32 -16.17
CA GLY A 153 -12.30 -23.58 -16.94
C GLY A 153 -13.00 -24.46 -17.99
N LYS A 154 -12.25 -25.34 -18.65
CA LYS A 154 -12.79 -26.30 -19.63
C LYS A 154 -13.75 -27.28 -18.96
N ASP A 155 -13.33 -27.88 -17.84
CA ASP A 155 -14.16 -28.82 -17.07
C ASP A 155 -15.44 -28.16 -16.53
N TRP A 156 -15.34 -26.92 -16.04
CA TRP A 156 -16.50 -26.17 -15.56
C TRP A 156 -17.48 -25.84 -16.70
N LEU A 157 -16.96 -25.52 -17.89
CA LEU A 157 -17.77 -25.24 -19.08
C LEU A 157 -18.47 -26.52 -19.59
N GLU A 158 -17.76 -27.63 -19.70
CA GLU A 158 -18.33 -28.93 -20.09
C GLU A 158 -19.38 -29.42 -19.08
N LYS A 159 -19.17 -29.23 -17.77
CA LYS A 159 -20.16 -29.62 -16.77
C LYS A 159 -21.42 -28.77 -16.81
N LYS A 160 -21.30 -27.49 -17.20
CA LYS A 160 -22.42 -26.54 -17.28
C LYS A 160 -23.18 -26.61 -18.60
N PHE A 161 -22.51 -26.98 -19.70
CA PHE A 161 -23.07 -26.98 -21.05
C PHE A 161 -23.16 -28.37 -21.73
N GLY A 162 -22.39 -29.37 -21.28
CA GLY A 162 -22.31 -30.71 -21.86
C GLY A 162 -23.47 -31.66 -21.52
N LYS A 163 -24.45 -31.24 -20.70
CA LYS A 163 -25.65 -32.04 -20.39
C LYS A 163 -26.77 -31.91 -21.45
N LYS A 164 -26.45 -31.66 -22.72
CA LYS A 164 -27.44 -31.44 -23.79
C LYS A 164 -27.41 -32.41 -24.97
N GLU A 165 -26.52 -33.40 -25.00
CA GLU A 165 -26.39 -34.26 -26.20
C GLU A 165 -26.86 -35.72 -26.06
N THR A 166 -27.24 -36.21 -24.88
CA THR A 166 -27.67 -37.63 -24.73
C THR A 166 -29.17 -37.89 -24.91
N THR A 167 -30.02 -36.89 -25.18
CA THR A 167 -31.48 -37.10 -25.34
C THR A 167 -31.95 -37.23 -26.81
N LYS A 168 -31.04 -37.22 -27.80
CA LYS A 168 -31.42 -37.24 -29.24
C LYS A 168 -31.18 -38.57 -29.98
N GLU A 169 -30.68 -39.61 -29.32
CA GLU A 169 -30.50 -40.93 -29.93
C GLU A 169 -31.54 -41.95 -29.45
N GLU A 170 -31.92 -41.98 -28.17
CA GLU A 170 -32.98 -42.89 -27.65
C GLU A 170 -34.37 -42.63 -28.26
N GLY A 171 -34.63 -41.42 -28.75
CA GLY A 171 -35.89 -41.06 -29.39
C GLY A 171 -35.98 -41.45 -30.87
N ARG A 172 -34.91 -41.96 -31.50
CA ARG A 172 -34.91 -42.35 -32.93
C ARG A 172 -35.16 -43.85 -33.11
N ASP A 173 -34.78 -44.64 -32.12
CA ASP A 173 -34.93 -46.11 -32.13
C ASP A 173 -36.36 -46.53 -31.77
N MET A 174 -37.14 -45.65 -31.14
CA MET A 174 -38.53 -45.92 -30.77
C MET A 174 -39.51 -45.79 -31.96
N TRP A 175 -39.13 -45.14 -33.06
CA TRP A 175 -39.96 -44.96 -34.26
C TRP A 175 -39.66 -45.95 -35.38
N SER A 176 -38.61 -46.76 -35.27
CA SER A 176 -38.31 -47.80 -36.27
C SER A 176 -39.07 -49.11 -36.03
N HIS A 177 -39.78 -49.21 -34.91
CA HIS A 177 -40.54 -50.40 -34.50
C HIS A 177 -42.07 -50.21 -34.48
N ILE A 178 -42.57 -49.08 -34.99
CA ILE A 178 -44.01 -48.81 -35.22
C ILE A 178 -44.21 -48.61 -36.71
#